data_AF-A0A820R8X4-F1
#
_entry.id   AF-A0A820R8X4-F1
#
_cell.length_a   1.000
_cell.length_b   1.000
_cell.length_c   1.000
_cell.angle_alpha   90.00
_cell.angle_beta   90.00
_cell.angle_gamma   90.00
#
_symmetry.space_group_name_H-M   'P 1'
#
loop_
_entity.id
_entity.type
_entity.pdbx_description
1 polymer ?
#
loop_
_entity_poly.entity_id
_entity_poly.type
_entity_poly.pdbx_seq_one_letter_code
_entity_poly.pdbx_strand_id
1 'polypeptide(L)'
;MHKSYQSTRPSANRLLQKRWDDKYFSEHRLLVRDARPTVDTRPPRTYMHLHMKLKKLQIEEERSATIERDNRILLEKMSNIMRTTGSIDNHNDYESKSLNHEKRRRELLRVSRENSTMIKRIVERKPDISRTSWSSSWSKNLSYLDNISKYDLDWHESKPISRQLHSREPSSRRPTTGPRENRNAIKNTAETDETETTKLDKNEA
;
A
#
# COMPACT_ATOMS: atom_id res chain seq x y z
N MET A 1 57.51 -89.32 27.98
CA MET A 1 56.66 -89.31 29.20
C MET A 1 55.38 -90.17 29.03
N HIS A 2 55.48 -91.49 28.84
CA HIS A 2 54.31 -92.41 28.86
C HIS A 2 54.35 -93.40 30.03
N LYS A 3 55.51 -93.52 30.71
CA LYS A 3 55.74 -94.43 31.84
C LYS A 3 54.95 -94.03 33.11
N SER A 4 54.60 -92.75 33.25
CA SER A 4 53.80 -92.21 34.36
C SER A 4 52.28 -92.20 34.11
N TYR A 5 51.82 -92.42 32.88
CA TYR A 5 50.40 -92.31 32.52
C TYR A 5 49.62 -93.54 33.01
N GLN A 6 48.72 -93.42 33.97
CA GLN A 6 47.97 -94.57 34.48
C GLN A 6 46.66 -94.74 33.69
N SER A 7 46.51 -95.85 32.98
CA SER A 7 45.27 -96.19 32.27
C SER A 7 44.25 -96.75 33.26
N THR A 8 43.00 -96.31 33.14
CA THR A 8 41.88 -96.82 33.95
C THR A 8 41.34 -98.17 33.44
N ARG A 9 41.64 -98.52 32.18
CA ARG A 9 41.29 -99.80 31.57
C ARG A 9 42.54 -100.67 31.37
N PRO A 10 42.45 -102.00 31.50
CA PRO A 10 43.57 -102.88 31.19
C PRO A 10 43.93 -102.71 29.71
N SER A 11 45.21 -102.42 29.42
CA SER A 11 45.69 -102.23 28.05
C SER A 11 47.03 -102.96 27.86
N ALA A 12 47.17 -103.65 26.73
CA ALA A 12 48.41 -104.36 26.39
C ALA A 12 49.57 -103.40 26.06
N ASN A 13 49.26 -102.22 25.50
CA ASN A 13 50.26 -101.19 25.17
C ASN A 13 49.87 -99.83 25.76
N ARG A 14 50.58 -99.44 26.82
CA ARG A 14 50.36 -98.21 27.59
C ARG A 14 50.61 -96.92 26.79
N LEU A 15 51.55 -96.94 25.85
CA LEU A 15 51.85 -95.78 25.01
C LEU A 15 50.69 -95.50 24.04
N LEU A 16 50.17 -96.55 23.41
CA LEU A 16 49.03 -96.41 22.49
C LEU A 16 47.77 -96.00 23.26
N GLN A 17 47.51 -96.60 24.42
CA GLN A 17 46.37 -96.22 25.26
C GLN A 17 46.41 -94.74 25.65
N LYS A 18 47.59 -94.22 26.05
CA LYS A 18 47.76 -92.80 26.32
C LYS A 18 47.36 -91.92 25.14
N ARG A 19 47.83 -92.25 23.94
CA ARG A 19 47.56 -91.46 22.73
C ARG A 19 46.07 -91.45 22.38
N TRP A 20 45.39 -92.57 22.56
CA TRP A 20 43.94 -92.66 22.33
C TRP A 20 43.16 -91.85 23.35
N ASP A 21 43.50 -91.96 24.64
CA ASP A 21 42.86 -91.19 25.70
C ASP A 21 43.09 -89.69 25.53
N ASP A 22 44.31 -89.26 25.19
CA ASP A 22 44.63 -87.86 24.89
C ASP A 22 43.78 -87.35 23.71
N LYS A 23 43.61 -88.18 22.66
CA LYS A 23 42.77 -87.87 21.49
C LYS A 23 41.29 -87.77 21.88
N TYR A 24 40.72 -88.77 22.55
CA TYR A 24 39.32 -88.75 22.97
C TYR A 24 39.02 -87.60 23.94
N PHE A 25 39.95 -87.31 24.84
CA PHE A 25 39.85 -86.16 25.73
C PHE A 25 39.81 -84.86 24.93
N SER A 26 40.69 -84.70 23.94
CA SER A 26 40.69 -83.53 23.07
C SER A 26 39.40 -83.40 22.24
N GLU A 27 38.89 -84.49 21.67
CA GLU A 27 37.65 -84.52 20.91
C GLU A 27 36.44 -84.19 21.80
N HIS A 28 36.34 -84.81 22.98
CA HIS A 28 35.29 -84.49 23.95
C HIS A 28 35.34 -83.02 24.38
N ARG A 29 36.54 -82.48 24.63
CA ARG A 29 36.73 -81.08 24.96
C ARG A 29 36.28 -80.14 23.84
N LEU A 30 36.49 -80.53 22.58
CA LEU A 30 35.99 -79.78 21.42
C LEU A 30 34.47 -79.82 21.35
N LEU A 31 33.86 -81.00 21.49
CA LEU A 31 32.40 -81.16 21.47
C LEU A 31 31.72 -80.39 22.60
N VAL A 32 32.28 -80.41 23.80
CA VAL A 32 31.77 -79.64 24.95
C VAL A 32 31.90 -78.13 24.70
N ARG A 33 32.99 -77.69 24.07
CA ARG A 33 33.19 -76.26 23.74
C ARG A 33 32.22 -75.80 22.65
N ASP A 34 31.96 -76.65 21.66
CA ASP A 34 31.16 -76.32 20.49
C ASP A 34 29.66 -76.62 20.71
N ALA A 35 29.30 -77.20 21.87
CA ALA A 35 27.92 -77.45 22.28
C ALA A 35 27.14 -76.13 22.37
N ARG A 36 26.03 -76.04 21.63
CA ARG A 36 25.15 -74.87 21.63
C ARG A 36 24.18 -74.94 22.81
N PRO A 37 23.83 -73.80 23.43
CA PRO A 37 22.80 -73.76 24.47
C PRO A 37 21.43 -74.16 23.88
N THR A 38 20.72 -75.04 24.57
CA THR A 38 19.37 -75.51 24.18
C THR A 38 18.30 -74.44 24.37
N VAL A 39 18.51 -73.51 25.31
CA VAL A 39 17.56 -72.45 25.65
C VAL A 39 18.17 -71.11 25.28
N ASP A 40 17.39 -70.27 24.62
CA ASP A 40 17.76 -68.88 24.39
C ASP A 40 17.67 -68.11 25.71
N THR A 41 18.81 -67.64 26.21
CA THR A 41 18.91 -66.81 27.42
C THR A 41 19.12 -65.33 27.09
N ARG A 42 18.93 -64.92 25.83
CA ARG A 42 19.09 -63.52 25.43
C ARG A 42 17.95 -62.66 25.96
N PRO A 43 18.22 -61.38 26.27
CA PRO A 43 17.16 -60.46 26.64
C PRO A 43 16.20 -60.24 25.45
N PRO A 44 14.90 -60.03 25.71
CA PRO A 44 13.94 -59.72 24.67
C PRO A 44 14.28 -58.40 23.97
N ARG A 45 13.88 -58.27 22.71
CA ARG A 45 14.12 -57.06 21.92
C ARG A 45 13.40 -55.86 22.55
N THR A 46 14.16 -54.81 22.87
CA THR A 46 13.61 -53.55 23.34
C THR A 46 13.11 -52.71 22.16
N TYR A 47 11.96 -52.04 22.34
CA TYR A 47 11.42 -51.10 21.35
C TYR A 47 11.53 -49.67 21.87
N MET A 48 11.89 -48.74 20.97
CA MET A 48 12.10 -47.34 21.31
C MET A 48 10.81 -46.68 21.85
N HIS A 49 9.65 -47.02 21.30
CA HIS A 49 8.36 -46.44 21.72
C HIS A 49 7.93 -46.82 23.14
N LEU A 50 8.49 -47.89 23.73
CA LEU A 50 8.26 -48.28 25.13
C LEU A 50 9.02 -47.37 26.10
N HIS A 51 10.19 -46.86 25.67
CA HIS A 51 11.05 -46.01 26.48
C HIS A 51 10.78 -44.52 26.22
N MET A 52 10.38 -44.18 24.99
CA MET A 52 10.20 -42.80 24.53
C MET A 52 8.78 -42.60 23.99
N LYS A 53 8.06 -41.63 24.55
CA LYS A 53 6.75 -41.19 24.07
C LYS A 53 6.92 -40.19 22.92
N LEU A 54 7.27 -40.70 21.74
CA LEU A 54 7.57 -39.88 20.55
C LEU A 54 6.46 -38.87 20.22
N LYS A 55 5.19 -39.28 20.28
CA LYS A 55 4.06 -38.35 20.01
C LYS A 55 3.94 -37.22 21.03
N LYS A 56 4.29 -37.48 22.30
CA LYS A 56 4.30 -36.44 23.33
C LYS A 56 5.40 -35.42 23.04
N LEU A 57 6.60 -35.89 22.67
CA LEU A 57 7.71 -35.01 22.31
C LEU A 57 7.37 -34.14 21.09
N GLN A 58 6.77 -34.75 20.07
CA GLN A 58 6.31 -34.01 18.88
C GLN A 58 5.31 -32.90 19.24
N ILE A 59 4.31 -33.18 20.06
CA ILE A 59 3.30 -32.18 20.45
C ILE A 59 3.94 -31.02 21.24
N GLU A 60 4.90 -31.33 22.12
CA GLU A 60 5.61 -30.31 22.89
C GLU A 60 6.47 -29.40 22.00
N GLU A 61 7.10 -29.98 20.98
CA GLU A 61 7.88 -29.25 19.97
C GLU A 61 6.97 -28.36 19.13
N GLU A 62 5.84 -28.87 18.64
CA GLU A 62 4.85 -28.10 17.88
C GLU A 62 4.28 -26.93 18.72
N ARG A 63 4.01 -27.18 20.00
CA ARG A 63 3.56 -26.14 20.94
C ARG A 63 4.64 -25.07 21.13
N SER A 64 5.88 -25.47 21.39
CA SER A 64 7.01 -24.55 21.55
C SER A 64 7.24 -23.71 20.30
N ALA A 65 7.20 -24.32 19.11
CA ALA A 65 7.34 -23.61 17.84
C ALA A 65 6.21 -22.60 17.58
N THR A 66 5.00 -22.87 18.08
CA THR A 66 3.87 -21.93 18.02
C THR A 66 4.13 -20.73 18.93
N ILE A 67 4.53 -20.98 20.18
CA ILE A 67 4.88 -19.93 21.14
C ILE A 67 6.02 -19.05 20.61
N GLU A 68 7.06 -19.64 20.03
CA GLU A 68 8.19 -18.89 19.46
C GLU A 68 7.77 -17.99 18.30
N ARG A 69 6.92 -18.50 17.40
CA ARG A 69 6.38 -17.71 16.29
C ARG A 69 5.55 -16.53 16.79
N ASP A 70 4.67 -16.77 17.75
CA ASP A 70 3.81 -15.74 18.33
C ASP A 70 4.64 -14.69 19.07
N ASN A 71 5.64 -15.11 19.83
CA ASN A 71 6.60 -14.22 20.49
C ASN A 71 7.37 -13.37 19.47
N ARG A 72 7.80 -13.95 18.35
CA ARG A 72 8.47 -13.20 17.28
C ARG A 72 7.58 -12.12 16.69
N ILE A 73 6.34 -12.46 16.36
CA ILE A 73 5.34 -11.51 15.81
C ILE A 73 5.05 -10.41 16.84
N LEU A 74 4.92 -10.78 18.12
CA LEU A 74 4.70 -9.82 19.20
C LEU A 74 5.88 -8.85 19.32
N LEU A 75 7.11 -9.35 19.32
CA LEU A 75 8.31 -8.52 19.40
C LEU A 75 8.45 -7.60 18.19
N GLU A 76 8.13 -8.06 16.99
CA GLU A 76 8.10 -7.23 15.78
C GLU A 76 7.07 -6.09 15.91
N LYS A 77 5.84 -6.40 16.36
CA LYS A 77 4.80 -5.40 16.61
C LYS A 77 5.24 -4.40 17.68
N MET A 78 5.81 -4.87 18.79
CA MET A 78 6.33 -4.00 19.85
C MET A 78 7.46 -3.13 19.32
N SER A 79 8.40 -3.67 18.54
CA SER A 79 9.47 -2.90 17.92
C SER A 79 8.93 -1.81 16.99
N ASN A 80 7.92 -2.13 16.18
CA ASN A 80 7.25 -1.16 15.33
C ASN A 80 6.55 -0.06 16.14
N ILE A 81 5.86 -0.40 17.24
CA ILE A 81 5.24 0.57 18.16
C ILE A 81 6.28 1.40 18.91
N MET A 82 7.45 0.85 19.21
CA MET A 82 8.53 1.61 19.87
C MET A 82 9.22 2.56 18.88
N ARG A 83 9.37 2.14 17.62
CA ARG A 83 10.02 2.94 16.56
C ARG A 83 9.11 4.04 16.05
N THR A 84 7.83 3.76 15.87
CA THR A 84 6.82 4.74 15.47
C THR A 84 6.23 5.35 16.73
N THR A 85 6.17 6.67 16.87
CA THR A 85 5.71 7.38 18.09
C THR A 85 4.18 7.25 18.35
N GLY A 86 3.61 6.05 18.22
CA GLY A 86 2.21 5.76 18.51
C GLY A 86 1.21 6.44 17.58
N SER A 87 1.59 6.79 16.34
CA SER A 87 0.65 7.34 15.38
C SER A 87 -0.32 6.23 14.95
N ILE A 88 -1.57 6.33 15.41
CA ILE A 88 -2.68 5.45 15.01
C ILE A 88 -3.26 6.05 13.73
N ASP A 89 -3.27 5.30 12.63
CA ASP A 89 -3.98 5.66 11.42
C ASP A 89 -5.48 5.42 11.63
N ASN A 90 -6.16 6.39 12.24
CA ASN A 90 -7.63 6.37 12.35
C ASN A 90 -8.33 6.58 10.98
N HIS A 91 -7.67 6.26 9.87
CA HIS A 91 -8.23 6.33 8.54
C HIS A 91 -8.81 4.95 8.20
N ASN A 92 -10.10 4.79 8.49
CA ASN A 92 -10.84 3.62 8.05
C ASN A 92 -11.38 3.89 6.65
N ASP A 93 -10.80 3.26 5.63
CA ASP A 93 -11.27 3.31 4.24
C ASP A 93 -12.55 2.48 4.06
N TYR A 94 -13.59 2.82 4.84
CA TYR A 94 -14.88 2.19 4.73
C TYR A 94 -15.75 2.90 3.69
N GLU A 95 -15.95 2.23 2.55
CA GLU A 95 -16.95 2.60 1.56
C GLU A 95 -18.37 2.46 2.15
N SER A 96 -19.00 3.60 2.45
CA SER A 96 -20.38 3.60 2.98
C SER A 96 -21.38 3.06 1.94
N LYS A 97 -21.83 1.82 2.13
CA LYS A 97 -22.83 1.19 1.27
C LYS A 97 -24.23 1.74 1.59
N SER A 98 -24.63 2.79 0.87
CA SER A 98 -26.01 3.28 0.89
C SER A 98 -26.89 2.45 -0.04
N LEU A 99 -28.06 2.03 0.42
CA LEU A 99 -29.07 1.35 -0.42
C LEU A 99 -29.46 2.19 -1.65
N ASN A 100 -29.34 3.52 -1.56
CA ASN A 100 -29.64 4.45 -2.63
C ASN A 100 -28.45 4.78 -3.55
N HIS A 101 -27.28 4.16 -3.33
CA HIS A 101 -26.06 4.47 -4.08
C HIS A 101 -26.26 4.26 -5.59
N GLU A 102 -26.88 3.14 -5.96
CA GLU A 102 -27.12 2.81 -7.37
C GLU A 102 -28.13 3.77 -8.03
N LYS A 103 -29.17 4.20 -7.30
CA LYS A 103 -30.12 5.22 -7.78
C LYS A 103 -29.41 6.56 -7.99
N ARG A 104 -28.60 7.00 -7.03
CA ARG A 104 -27.81 8.24 -7.12
C ARG A 104 -26.83 8.19 -8.29
N ARG A 105 -26.16 7.07 -8.50
CA ARG A 105 -25.23 6.85 -9.61
C ARG A 105 -25.91 6.97 -10.97
N ARG A 106 -27.10 6.38 -11.14
CA ARG A 106 -27.87 6.50 -12.39
C ARG A 106 -28.35 7.93 -12.64
N GLU A 107 -28.86 8.62 -11.63
CA GLU A 107 -29.25 10.03 -11.75
C GLU A 107 -28.05 10.91 -12.11
N LEU A 108 -26.88 10.68 -11.48
CA LEU A 108 -25.65 11.41 -11.79
C LEU A 108 -25.23 11.19 -13.25
N LEU A 109 -25.32 9.96 -13.76
CA LEU A 109 -25.05 9.66 -15.17
C LEU A 109 -26.08 10.32 -16.11
N ARG A 110 -27.36 10.38 -15.72
CA ARG A 110 -28.40 11.06 -16.49
C ARG A 110 -28.12 12.56 -16.59
N VAL A 111 -27.92 13.21 -15.45
CA VAL A 111 -27.62 14.65 -15.38
C VAL A 111 -26.32 14.96 -16.12
N SER A 112 -25.28 14.15 -15.98
CA SER A 112 -24.01 14.34 -16.69
C SER A 112 -24.19 14.26 -18.22
N ARG A 113 -24.97 13.29 -18.71
CA ARG A 113 -25.31 13.22 -20.14
C ARG A 113 -26.11 14.44 -20.60
N GLU A 114 -27.15 14.83 -19.88
CA GLU A 114 -27.96 16.01 -20.19
C GLU A 114 -27.09 17.28 -20.23
N ASN A 115 -26.26 17.49 -19.22
CA ASN A 115 -25.30 18.60 -19.16
C ASN A 115 -24.35 18.59 -20.36
N SER A 116 -23.82 17.42 -20.74
CA SER A 116 -22.95 17.32 -21.91
C SER A 116 -23.67 17.70 -23.21
N THR A 117 -24.96 17.35 -23.36
CA THR A 117 -25.75 17.74 -24.53
C THR A 117 -26.06 19.24 -24.53
N MET A 118 -26.32 19.84 -23.38
CA MET A 118 -26.53 21.28 -23.24
C MET A 118 -25.27 22.06 -23.60
N ILE A 119 -24.12 21.65 -23.08
CA ILE A 119 -22.83 22.28 -23.39
C ILE A 119 -22.56 22.19 -24.90
N LYS A 120 -22.76 21.02 -25.52
CA LYS A 120 -22.61 20.89 -26.98
C LYS A 120 -23.48 21.88 -27.75
N ARG A 121 -24.76 22.02 -27.38
CA ARG A 121 -25.67 22.98 -28.02
C ARG A 121 -25.23 24.43 -27.82
N ILE A 122 -24.78 24.79 -26.62
CA ILE A 122 -24.29 26.14 -26.31
C ILE A 122 -23.05 26.46 -27.16
N VAL A 123 -22.13 25.50 -27.27
CA VAL A 123 -20.88 25.67 -28.02
C VAL A 123 -21.12 25.67 -29.53
N GLU A 124 -22.01 24.83 -30.04
CA GLU A 124 -22.33 24.74 -31.47
C GLU A 124 -23.17 25.92 -31.95
N ARG A 125 -23.94 26.57 -31.06
CA ARG A 125 -24.75 27.74 -31.42
C ARG A 125 -23.83 28.90 -31.77
N LYS A 126 -23.83 29.27 -33.05
CA LYS A 126 -23.17 30.48 -33.53
C LYS A 126 -23.88 31.72 -32.96
N PRO A 127 -23.12 32.79 -32.62
CA PRO A 127 -23.72 34.05 -32.21
C PRO A 127 -24.53 34.65 -33.38
N ASP A 128 -25.75 35.11 -33.10
CA ASP A 128 -26.61 35.76 -34.10
C ASP A 128 -26.02 37.12 -34.55
N ILE A 129 -25.15 37.70 -33.72
CA ILE A 129 -24.47 38.98 -33.96
C ILE A 129 -23.03 38.73 -34.42
N SER A 130 -22.72 39.16 -35.64
CA SER A 130 -21.34 39.15 -36.16
C SER A 130 -20.61 40.42 -35.70
N ARG A 131 -19.57 40.25 -34.87
CA ARG A 131 -18.74 41.37 -34.37
C ARG A 131 -18.08 42.16 -35.51
N THR A 132 -17.65 41.48 -36.57
CA THR A 132 -17.06 42.10 -37.76
C THR A 132 -18.10 42.93 -38.52
N SER A 133 -19.31 42.38 -38.70
CA SER A 133 -20.41 43.11 -39.33
C SER A 133 -20.79 44.34 -38.52
N TRP A 134 -20.85 44.22 -37.18
CA TRP A 134 -21.15 45.34 -36.29
C TRP A 134 -20.07 46.42 -36.33
N SER A 135 -18.79 46.03 -36.35
CA SER A 135 -17.69 46.97 -36.48
C SER A 135 -17.77 47.75 -37.79
N SER A 136 -18.04 47.07 -38.91
CA SER A 136 -18.17 47.73 -40.22
C SER A 136 -19.39 48.66 -40.30
N SER A 137 -20.54 48.22 -39.78
CA SER A 137 -21.73 49.06 -39.67
C SER A 137 -21.50 50.26 -38.75
N TRP A 138 -20.78 50.08 -37.65
CA TRP A 138 -20.41 51.16 -36.74
C TRP A 138 -19.47 52.17 -37.41
N SER A 139 -18.48 51.73 -38.17
CA SER A 139 -17.61 52.64 -38.94
C SER A 139 -18.39 53.45 -39.97
N LYS A 140 -19.36 52.85 -40.66
CA LYS A 140 -20.26 53.58 -41.57
C LYS A 140 -21.11 54.60 -40.82
N ASN A 141 -21.66 54.21 -39.67
CA ASN A 141 -22.44 55.10 -38.83
C ASN A 141 -21.58 56.27 -38.30
N LEU A 142 -20.32 56.01 -37.96
CA LEU A 142 -19.37 57.05 -37.54
C LEU A 142 -19.10 58.04 -38.68
N SER A 143 -18.97 57.57 -39.92
CA SER A 143 -18.87 58.45 -41.10
C SER A 143 -20.15 59.26 -41.33
N TYR A 144 -21.35 58.67 -41.16
CA TYR A 144 -22.59 59.42 -41.24
C TYR A 144 -22.72 60.46 -40.12
N LEU A 145 -22.27 60.12 -38.90
CA LEU A 145 -22.21 61.05 -37.78
C LEU A 145 -21.28 62.21 -38.07
N ASP A 146 -20.07 61.95 -38.57
CA ASP A 146 -19.11 62.99 -38.98
C ASP A 146 -19.75 63.95 -40.01
N ASN A 147 -20.36 63.39 -41.07
CA ASN A 147 -21.03 64.16 -42.12
C ASN A 147 -22.23 65.01 -41.63
N ILE A 148 -22.97 64.54 -40.62
CA ILE A 148 -24.17 65.22 -40.08
C ILE A 148 -23.80 66.16 -38.92
N SER A 149 -22.63 65.96 -38.30
CA SER A 149 -22.19 66.71 -37.14
C SER A 149 -21.89 68.16 -37.51
N LYS A 150 -22.32 69.09 -36.64
CA LYS A 150 -22.01 70.52 -36.76
C LYS A 150 -20.64 70.87 -36.16
N TYR A 151 -20.09 69.99 -35.33
CA TYR A 151 -18.87 70.18 -34.55
C TYR A 151 -18.07 68.88 -34.58
N ASP A 152 -16.74 69.00 -34.66
CA ASP A 152 -15.82 67.87 -34.73
C ASP A 152 -16.04 66.88 -33.57
N LEU A 153 -15.92 65.57 -33.86
CA LEU A 153 -16.19 64.48 -32.91
C LEU A 153 -15.38 64.60 -31.60
N ASP A 154 -14.21 65.25 -31.65
CA ASP A 154 -13.29 65.44 -30.51
C ASP A 154 -13.43 66.81 -29.81
N TRP A 155 -14.54 67.54 -30.04
CA TRP A 155 -14.74 68.88 -29.48
C TRP A 155 -14.62 68.95 -27.93
N HIS A 156 -14.93 67.85 -27.24
CA HIS A 156 -14.84 67.73 -25.78
C HIS A 156 -13.47 67.23 -25.27
N GLU A 157 -12.58 66.73 -26.15
CA GLU A 157 -11.21 66.31 -25.75
C GLU A 157 -10.19 67.46 -25.80
N SER A 158 -10.59 68.63 -26.32
CA SER A 158 -9.78 69.84 -26.22
C SER A 158 -9.64 70.25 -24.75
N LYS A 159 -8.44 70.01 -24.17
CA LYS A 159 -8.11 70.53 -22.84
C LYS A 159 -8.35 72.04 -22.84
N PRO A 160 -9.03 72.62 -21.83
CA PRO A 160 -9.19 74.07 -21.78
C PRO A 160 -7.80 74.69 -21.76
N ILE A 161 -7.53 75.57 -22.73
CA ILE A 161 -6.33 76.41 -22.77
C ILE A 161 -6.25 77.10 -21.40
N SER A 162 -5.23 76.74 -20.61
CA SER A 162 -4.95 77.38 -19.33
C SER A 162 -4.49 78.81 -19.57
N ARG A 163 -5.42 79.75 -19.75
CA ARG A 163 -5.13 81.18 -19.65
C ARG A 163 -5.01 81.53 -18.18
N GLN A 164 -3.77 81.67 -17.73
CA GLN A 164 -3.38 82.13 -16.40
C GLN A 164 -4.04 83.48 -16.09
N LEU A 165 -5.13 83.48 -15.32
CA LEU A 165 -5.66 84.69 -14.71
C LEU A 165 -4.82 85.01 -13.47
N HIS A 166 -4.17 86.17 -13.51
CA HIS A 166 -3.38 86.71 -12.41
C HIS A 166 -4.25 86.93 -11.17
N SER A 167 -3.71 86.52 -10.03
CA SER A 167 -4.30 86.56 -8.69
C SER A 167 -4.61 87.98 -8.21
N ARG A 168 -5.82 88.20 -7.65
CA ARG A 168 -6.05 89.14 -6.54
C ARG A 168 -7.09 88.55 -5.56
N GLU A 169 -6.60 88.18 -4.37
CA GLU A 169 -7.33 87.80 -3.16
C GLU A 169 -8.00 89.04 -2.47
N PRO A 170 -8.74 88.93 -1.34
CA PRO A 170 -9.98 88.16 -1.09
C PRO A 170 -11.03 89.00 -0.30
N SER A 171 -12.26 88.49 -0.08
CA SER A 171 -13.09 88.95 1.05
C SER A 171 -14.03 87.88 1.64
N SER A 172 -13.57 87.27 2.74
CA SER A 172 -14.29 87.02 4.00
C SER A 172 -15.78 86.61 4.04
N ARG A 173 -16.01 85.35 4.50
CA ARG A 173 -16.96 84.87 5.57
C ARG A 173 -18.48 84.91 5.27
N ARG A 174 -19.36 83.94 5.62
CA ARG A 174 -19.34 82.66 6.39
C ARG A 174 -20.71 81.89 6.16
N PRO A 175 -21.04 80.81 6.91
CA PRO A 175 -21.43 79.46 6.45
C PRO A 175 -22.96 79.26 6.21
N THR A 176 -23.46 78.11 5.73
CA THR A 176 -24.15 77.10 6.58
C THR A 176 -24.39 75.73 5.91
N THR A 177 -24.21 74.67 6.72
CA THR A 177 -24.98 73.39 6.81
C THR A 177 -24.95 72.36 5.67
N GLY A 178 -24.27 71.23 5.93
CA GLY A 178 -24.64 69.89 5.44
C GLY A 178 -25.66 69.22 6.38
N PRO A 179 -25.98 67.90 6.27
CA PRO A 179 -25.24 66.85 5.54
C PRO A 179 -26.12 65.93 4.66
N ARG A 180 -25.50 65.21 3.71
CA ARG A 180 -25.97 63.85 3.39
C ARG A 180 -24.83 62.98 2.85
N GLU A 181 -24.32 62.13 3.73
CA GLU A 181 -23.65 60.90 3.33
C GLU A 181 -24.67 59.99 2.63
N ASN A 182 -24.28 59.32 1.55
CA ASN A 182 -23.98 57.89 1.62
C ASN A 182 -23.65 57.25 0.28
N ARG A 183 -22.56 56.46 0.34
CA ARG A 183 -22.47 55.05 -0.06
C ARG A 183 -22.88 54.67 -1.49
N ASN A 184 -21.92 54.15 -2.24
CA ASN A 184 -21.71 52.71 -2.26
C ASN A 184 -20.42 52.37 -3.02
N ALA A 185 -19.51 51.71 -2.31
CA ALA A 185 -18.56 50.80 -2.90
C ALA A 185 -19.30 49.52 -3.33
N ILE A 186 -18.84 48.87 -4.39
CA ILE A 186 -18.48 47.44 -4.39
C ILE A 186 -17.54 47.24 -5.58
N LYS A 187 -16.28 46.93 -5.23
CA LYS A 187 -15.29 46.29 -6.08
C LYS A 187 -15.67 44.82 -6.17
N ASN A 188 -15.68 44.24 -7.36
CA ASN A 188 -15.52 42.80 -7.52
C ASN A 188 -14.27 42.57 -8.36
N THR A 189 -13.20 42.20 -7.65
CA THR A 189 -12.02 41.50 -8.13
C THR A 189 -12.39 40.03 -8.35
N ALA A 190 -11.97 39.47 -9.47
CA ALA A 190 -11.84 38.02 -9.66
C ALA A 190 -10.63 37.75 -10.58
N GLU A 191 -9.45 37.65 -9.97
CA GLU A 191 -8.54 36.54 -10.26
C GLU A 191 -9.17 35.30 -9.55
N THR A 192 -9.04 34.05 -9.97
CA THR A 192 -7.86 33.31 -10.41
C THR A 192 -8.28 31.99 -11.12
N ASP A 193 -7.27 31.32 -11.69
CA ASP A 193 -7.06 29.86 -11.69
C ASP A 193 -7.50 28.94 -12.84
N GLU A 194 -6.43 28.45 -13.50
CA GLU A 194 -6.08 27.05 -13.73
C GLU A 194 -6.63 26.30 -14.95
N THR A 195 -5.72 26.11 -15.91
CA THR A 195 -5.73 25.00 -16.86
C THR A 195 -4.44 24.20 -16.70
N GLU A 196 -4.45 23.20 -15.82
CA GLU A 196 -3.49 22.09 -15.85
C GLU A 196 -4.23 20.77 -15.66
N THR A 197 -4.72 20.18 -16.76
CA THR A 197 -4.87 18.72 -16.88
C THR A 197 -4.72 18.33 -18.33
N THR A 198 -3.75 17.48 -18.64
CA THR A 198 -3.80 16.39 -19.65
C THR A 198 -2.38 15.87 -19.90
N LYS A 199 -2.02 14.76 -19.26
CA LYS A 199 -1.00 13.80 -19.71
C LYS A 199 -1.02 12.57 -18.79
N LEU A 200 -1.92 11.64 -19.07
CA LEU A 200 -1.76 10.23 -18.71
C LEU A 200 -2.32 9.41 -19.88
N ASP A 201 -1.47 8.56 -20.44
CA ASP A 201 -1.74 7.23 -20.99
C ASP A 201 -0.83 6.94 -22.19
N LYS A 202 0.27 6.24 -21.89
CA LYS A 202 0.97 5.29 -22.75
C LYS A 202 2.04 4.63 -21.88
N ASN A 203 1.78 3.40 -21.46
CA ASN A 203 2.77 2.32 -21.29
C ASN A 203 2.06 1.04 -20.83
N GLU A 204 1.55 0.27 -21.78
CA GLU A 204 1.44 -1.18 -21.71
C GLU A 204 2.15 -1.74 -22.94
N ALA A 205 3.36 -2.26 -22.73
CA ALA A 205 4.08 -3.24 -23.54
C ALA A 205 5.24 -3.78 -22.71
#